data_AF-W6MF94-F1
#
_entry.id   AF-W6MF94-F1
#
_cell.length_a   1.000
_cell.length_b   1.000
_cell.length_c   1.000
_cell.angle_alpha   90.00
_cell.angle_beta   90.00
_cell.angle_gamma   90.00
#
_symmetry.space_group_name_H-M   'P 1'
#
loop_
_entity.id
_entity.type
_entity.pdbx_description
1 polymer ?
#
loop_
_entity_poly.entity_id
_entity_poly.type
_entity_poly.pdbx_seq_one_letter_code
_entity_poly.pdbx_strand_id
1 'polypeptide(L)'
;MAETELLRFDRFKEVVEKALDQCVKTLTLEKLVSCYPMYQADEGRSALETAREQIVEYFRSTCMSEFELIYQERDLKNKLDSLDKLINKAKARSVEPGSEPLFLSGMAPIQILEAKLLKSRLEVKAKQERLLESLEKDVIGLYGELNKKKKELSDTVESINDSMSFLRDLNVEVEELEDSKVDKLFKFVVDRDLEQL
;
A
#
# COMPACT_ATOMS: atom_id res chain seq x y z
N MET A 1 17.73 9.76 7.93
CA MET A 1 16.93 10.23 6.79
C MET A 1 17.50 11.57 6.37
N ALA A 2 18.21 11.65 5.23
CA ALA A 2 18.79 12.92 4.80
C ALA A 2 17.66 13.89 4.45
N GLU A 3 17.58 15.02 5.15
CA GLU A 3 16.71 16.13 4.77
C GLU A 3 17.01 16.48 3.32
N THR A 4 15.98 16.40 2.48
CA THR A 4 16.13 16.67 1.05
C THR A 4 16.20 18.17 0.91
N GLU A 5 17.41 18.71 0.85
CA GLU A 5 17.63 20.15 0.68
C GLU A 5 17.03 20.61 -0.66
N LEU A 6 15.95 21.39 -0.58
CA LEU A 6 15.26 21.97 -1.74
C LEU A 6 15.89 23.33 -2.01
N LEU A 7 16.99 23.35 -2.76
CA LEU A 7 17.82 24.55 -2.92
C LEU A 7 17.73 25.15 -4.33
N ARG A 8 17.26 24.39 -5.32
CA ARG A 8 17.44 24.76 -6.72
C ARG A 8 16.56 25.93 -7.13
N PHE A 9 15.32 25.98 -6.64
CA PHE A 9 14.44 27.11 -6.93
C PHE A 9 14.97 28.41 -6.31
N ASP A 10 15.43 28.35 -5.06
CA ASP A 10 15.98 29.53 -4.37
C ASP A 10 17.24 30.05 -5.05
N ARG A 11 18.18 29.15 -5.40
CA ARG A 11 19.38 29.51 -6.17
C ARG A 11 19.04 30.06 -7.56
N PHE A 12 18.01 29.52 -8.20
CA PHE A 12 17.56 30.04 -9.49
C PHE A 12 17.05 31.48 -9.34
N LYS A 13 16.22 31.75 -8.32
CA LYS A 13 15.74 33.10 -8.02
C LYS A 13 16.88 34.08 -7.74
N GLU A 14 17.86 33.69 -6.92
CA GLU A 14 19.04 34.51 -6.66
C GLU A 14 19.81 34.87 -7.93
N VAL A 15 19.97 33.92 -8.86
CA VAL A 15 20.70 34.16 -10.10
C VAL A 15 19.93 35.13 -11.01
N VAL A 16 18.60 35.00 -11.08
CA VAL A 16 17.74 35.92 -11.85
C VAL A 16 17.80 37.33 -11.27
N GLU A 17 17.70 37.47 -9.94
CA GLU A 17 17.82 38.77 -9.26
C GLU A 17 19.19 39.40 -9.50
N LYS A 18 20.28 38.63 -9.36
CA LYS A 18 21.64 39.10 -9.65
C LYS A 18 21.83 39.50 -11.11
N ALA A 19 21.21 38.78 -12.06
CA ALA A 19 21.26 39.12 -13.48
C ALA A 19 20.53 40.44 -13.76
N LEU A 20 19.34 40.64 -13.17
CA LEU A 20 18.59 41.88 -13.27
C LEU A 20 19.37 43.07 -12.69
N ASP A 21 19.98 42.87 -11.52
CA ASP A 21 20.86 43.86 -10.90
C ASP A 21 22.01 44.25 -11.81
N GLN A 22 22.64 43.27 -12.46
CA GLN A 22 23.76 43.52 -13.36
C GLN A 22 23.33 44.24 -14.64
N CYS A 23 22.15 43.92 -15.18
CA CYS A 23 21.55 44.65 -16.31
C CYS A 23 21.34 46.12 -15.96
N VAL A 24 20.72 46.40 -14.80
CA VAL A 24 20.45 47.77 -14.34
C VAL A 24 21.72 48.56 -14.09
N LYS A 25 22.78 47.93 -13.55
CA LYS A 25 24.09 48.58 -13.32
C LYS A 25 24.72 49.13 -14.60
N THR A 26 24.37 48.61 -15.77
CA THR A 26 24.89 49.12 -17.05
C THR A 26 24.38 50.53 -17.37
N LEU A 27 23.24 50.94 -16.80
CA LEU A 27 22.64 52.26 -16.94
C LEU A 27 23.26 53.23 -15.93
N THR A 28 24.47 53.72 -16.24
CA THR A 28 25.16 54.73 -15.43
C THR A 28 24.77 56.14 -15.87
N LEU A 29 24.82 57.10 -14.93
CA LEU A 29 24.55 58.51 -15.23
C LEU A 29 25.50 59.04 -16.31
N GLU A 30 26.77 58.66 -16.29
CA GLU A 30 27.77 59.05 -17.28
C GLU A 30 27.40 58.62 -18.70
N LYS A 31 26.92 57.38 -18.86
CA LYS A 31 26.45 56.89 -20.16
C LYS A 31 25.21 57.64 -20.60
N LEU A 32 24.28 57.90 -19.68
CA LEU A 32 23.07 58.68 -19.99
C LEU A 32 23.43 60.10 -20.49
N VAL A 33 24.32 60.80 -19.78
CA VAL A 33 24.78 62.15 -20.15
C VAL A 33 25.56 62.12 -21.48
N SER A 34 26.31 61.05 -21.76
CA SER A 34 26.99 60.89 -23.05
C SER A 34 26.03 60.74 -24.23
N CYS A 35 24.85 60.13 -24.00
CA CYS A 35 23.80 59.98 -25.00
C CYS A 35 22.93 61.24 -25.15
N TYR A 36 22.88 62.09 -24.12
CA TYR A 36 22.09 63.33 -24.09
C TYR A 36 22.95 64.57 -23.80
N PRO A 37 23.91 64.91 -24.69
CA PRO A 37 24.86 66.00 -24.45
C PRO A 37 24.21 67.39 -24.34
N MET A 38 22.99 67.58 -24.85
CA MET A 38 22.25 68.85 -24.72
C MET A 38 21.77 69.15 -23.29
N TYR A 39 21.79 68.17 -22.39
CA TYR A 39 21.32 68.28 -21.01
C TYR A 39 22.47 68.28 -19.99
N GLN A 40 23.67 68.73 -20.41
CA GLN A 40 24.86 68.78 -19.55
C GLN A 40 24.85 69.86 -18.47
N ALA A 41 23.93 70.82 -18.54
CA ALA A 41 23.75 71.83 -17.49
C ALA A 41 23.29 71.15 -16.17
N ASP A 42 23.62 71.75 -15.02
CA ASP A 42 23.38 71.16 -13.69
C ASP A 42 21.90 70.76 -13.47
N GLU A 43 20.95 71.59 -13.92
CA GLU A 43 19.52 71.29 -13.86
C GLU A 43 19.12 70.09 -14.75
N GLY A 44 19.70 70.00 -15.96
CA GLY A 44 19.47 68.90 -16.88
C GLY A 44 20.06 67.58 -16.39
N ARG A 45 21.23 67.64 -15.73
CA ARG A 45 21.86 66.47 -15.12
C ARG A 45 21.06 65.93 -13.93
N SER A 46 20.51 66.81 -13.10
CA SER A 46 19.62 66.41 -11.99
C SER A 46 18.32 65.78 -12.49
N ALA A 47 17.74 66.32 -13.57
CA ALA A 47 16.56 65.74 -14.22
C ALA A 47 16.86 64.34 -14.81
N LEU A 48 18.02 64.16 -15.44
CA LEU A 48 18.47 62.87 -15.98
C LEU A 48 18.73 61.82 -14.89
N GLU A 49 19.26 62.24 -13.73
CA GLU A 49 19.44 61.36 -12.58
C GLU A 49 18.11 60.90 -11.99
N THR A 50 17.16 61.82 -11.83
CA THR A 50 15.79 61.50 -11.39
C THR A 50 15.10 60.54 -12.38
N ALA A 51 15.20 60.80 -13.68
CA ALA A 51 14.64 59.93 -14.72
C ALA A 51 15.28 58.54 -14.71
N ARG A 52 16.60 58.46 -14.50
CA ARG A 52 17.31 57.19 -14.36
C ARG A 52 16.79 56.40 -13.17
N GLU A 53 16.66 57.01 -12.00
CA GLU A 53 16.15 56.33 -10.80
C GLU A 53 14.75 55.76 -11.04
N GLN A 54 13.85 56.55 -11.64
CA GLN A 54 12.49 56.11 -11.99
C GLN A 54 12.50 54.94 -12.98
N ILE A 55 13.33 55.01 -14.03
CA ILE A 55 13.47 53.91 -15.01
C ILE A 55 13.98 52.64 -14.32
N VAL A 56 14.97 52.78 -13.44
CA VAL A 56 15.55 51.65 -12.70
C VAL A 56 14.54 51.00 -11.78
N GLU A 57 13.80 51.79 -11.01
CA GLU A 57 12.78 51.29 -10.08
C GLU A 57 11.61 50.64 -10.83
N TYR A 58 11.10 51.30 -11.88
CA TYR A 58 10.02 50.77 -12.70
C TYR A 58 10.42 49.48 -13.42
N PHE A 59 11.62 49.44 -14.01
CA PHE A 59 12.11 48.26 -14.69
C PHE A 59 12.30 47.09 -13.72
N ARG A 60 12.90 47.32 -12.55
CA ARG A 60 13.06 46.29 -11.51
C ARG A 60 11.73 45.73 -11.04
N SER A 61 10.81 46.60 -10.65
CA SER A 61 9.49 46.19 -10.13
C SER A 61 8.69 45.41 -11.17
N THR A 62 8.67 45.89 -12.42
CA THR A 62 7.98 45.22 -13.53
C THR A 62 8.59 43.85 -13.80
N CYS A 63 9.91 43.76 -13.99
CA CYS A 63 10.57 42.48 -14.26
C CYS A 63 10.39 41.47 -13.12
N MET A 64 10.48 41.89 -11.86
CA MET A 64 10.27 41.00 -10.72
C MET A 64 8.83 40.49 -10.65
N SER A 65 7.85 41.34 -10.95
CA SER A 65 6.44 40.92 -11.03
C SER A 65 6.21 39.90 -12.14
N GLU A 66 6.75 40.16 -13.33
CA GLU A 66 6.65 39.25 -14.48
C GLU A 66 7.35 37.91 -14.22
N PHE A 67 8.52 37.91 -13.57
CA PHE A 67 9.20 36.68 -13.20
C PHE A 67 8.37 35.85 -12.23
N GLU A 68 7.75 36.47 -11.22
CA GLU A 68 6.90 35.76 -10.27
C GLU A 68 5.67 35.15 -10.96
N LEU A 69 5.06 35.86 -11.90
CA LEU A 69 3.97 35.32 -12.74
C LEU A 69 4.45 34.09 -13.53
N ILE A 70 5.60 34.17 -14.19
CA ILE A 70 6.17 33.03 -14.94
C ILE A 70 6.44 31.84 -14.01
N TYR A 71 6.93 32.08 -12.80
CA TYR A 71 7.19 31.01 -11.82
C TYR A 71 5.91 30.27 -11.45
N GLN A 72 4.81 31.00 -11.29
CA GLN A 72 3.48 30.45 -10.97
C GLN A 72 2.88 29.72 -12.17
N GLU A 73 2.83 30.35 -13.35
CA GLU A 73 2.25 29.74 -14.56
C GLU A 73 2.94 28.43 -14.95
N ARG A 74 4.27 28.38 -14.80
CA ARG A 74 5.06 27.19 -15.15
C ARG A 74 5.18 26.20 -14.01
N ASP A 75 4.64 26.50 -12.84
CA ASP A 75 4.79 25.70 -11.62
C ASP A 75 6.26 25.35 -11.35
N LEU A 76 7.13 26.36 -11.49
CA LEU A 76 8.58 26.15 -11.57
C LEU A 76 9.13 25.63 -10.25
N LYS A 77 8.61 26.12 -9.13
CA LYS A 77 8.99 25.69 -7.78
C LYS A 77 8.78 24.20 -7.59
N ASN A 78 7.57 23.70 -7.83
CA ASN A 78 7.27 22.28 -7.65
C ASN A 78 8.10 21.39 -8.58
N LYS A 79 8.35 21.84 -9.82
CA LYS A 79 9.18 21.09 -10.77
C LYS A 79 10.64 21.00 -10.34
N LEU A 80 11.25 22.10 -9.89
CA LEU A 80 12.63 22.11 -9.42
C LEU A 80 12.78 21.36 -8.09
N ASP A 81 11.82 21.48 -7.18
CA ASP A 81 11.78 20.72 -5.94
C ASP A 81 11.63 19.21 -6.20
N SER A 82 10.78 18.84 -7.16
CA SER A 82 10.62 17.45 -7.60
C SER A 82 11.89 16.90 -8.23
N LEU A 83 12.63 17.73 -8.96
CA LEU A 83 13.91 17.38 -9.55
C LEU A 83 14.99 17.15 -8.48
N ASP A 84 15.07 18.00 -7.46
CA ASP A 84 15.99 17.81 -6.33
C ASP A 84 15.68 16.51 -5.57
N LYS A 85 14.40 16.23 -5.31
CA LYS A 85 13.94 14.94 -4.76
C LYS A 85 14.37 13.76 -5.63
N LEU A 86 14.23 13.87 -6.95
CA LEU A 86 14.58 12.79 -7.88
C LEU A 86 16.10 12.54 -7.93
N ILE A 87 16.90 13.60 -7.91
CA ILE A 87 18.36 13.51 -7.86
C ILE A 87 18.82 12.90 -6.54
N ASN A 88 18.24 13.29 -5.42
CA ASN A 88 18.59 12.72 -4.12
C ASN A 88 18.22 11.23 -4.04
N LYS A 89 17.06 10.82 -4.59
CA LYS A 89 16.70 9.41 -4.77
C LYS A 89 17.67 8.66 -5.70
N ALA A 90 18.17 9.30 -6.75
CA ALA A 90 19.15 8.69 -7.65
C ALA A 90 20.51 8.52 -6.97
N LYS A 91 20.99 9.54 -6.23
CA LYS A 91 22.22 9.46 -5.43
C LYS A 91 22.14 8.35 -4.39
N ALA A 92 21.02 8.24 -3.67
CA ALA A 92 20.80 7.16 -2.71
C ALA A 92 20.92 5.77 -3.37
N ARG A 93 20.33 5.58 -4.56
CA ARG A 93 20.42 4.34 -5.33
C ARG A 93 21.83 4.04 -5.85
N SER A 94 22.62 5.05 -6.19
CA SER A 94 24.00 4.85 -6.67
C SER A 94 24.95 4.28 -5.60
N VAL A 95 24.58 4.37 -4.32
CA VAL A 95 25.33 3.77 -3.21
C VAL A 95 24.98 2.29 -3.03
N GLU A 96 23.83 1.83 -3.54
CA GLU A 96 23.42 0.43 -3.47
C GLU A 96 24.02 -0.38 -4.65
N PRO A 97 24.73 -1.49 -4.37
CA PRO A 97 25.28 -2.34 -5.43
C PRO A 97 24.15 -3.00 -6.24
N GLY A 98 24.19 -2.85 -7.56
CA GLY A 98 23.21 -3.43 -8.51
C GLY A 98 22.24 -2.43 -9.17
N SER A 99 22.34 -1.14 -8.87
CA SER A 99 21.55 -0.08 -9.50
C SER A 99 22.17 0.42 -10.81
N GLU A 100 21.97 -0.30 -11.92
CA GLU A 100 22.30 0.25 -13.25
C GLU A 100 21.36 1.41 -13.62
N PRO A 101 21.87 2.48 -14.26
CA PRO A 101 21.05 3.60 -14.71
C PRO A 101 20.07 3.16 -15.80
N LEU A 102 18.77 3.38 -15.57
CA LEU A 102 17.71 3.08 -16.52
C LEU A 102 17.66 4.15 -17.64
N PHE A 103 18.00 3.76 -18.86
CA PHE A 103 17.85 4.58 -20.06
C PHE A 103 16.47 4.37 -20.71
N LEU A 104 15.50 5.19 -20.29
CA LEU A 104 14.13 5.12 -20.82
C LEU A 104 14.02 5.50 -22.32
N SER A 105 14.94 6.31 -22.84
CA SER A 105 14.91 6.84 -24.21
C SER A 105 15.04 5.76 -25.28
N GLY A 106 15.60 4.59 -24.95
CA GLY A 106 15.74 3.45 -25.86
C GLY A 106 14.70 2.34 -25.64
N MET A 107 13.81 2.49 -24.65
CA MET A 107 12.84 1.45 -24.31
C MET A 107 11.57 1.59 -25.15
N ALA A 108 11.04 0.45 -25.61
CA ALA A 108 9.75 0.44 -26.27
C ALA A 108 8.64 0.79 -25.26
N PRO A 109 7.56 1.49 -25.67
CA PRO A 109 6.44 1.83 -24.79
C PRO A 109 5.85 0.63 -24.04
N ILE A 110 5.87 -0.55 -24.66
CA ILE A 110 5.38 -1.79 -24.06
C ILE A 110 6.22 -2.23 -22.86
N GLN A 111 7.54 -2.05 -22.90
CA GLN A 111 8.44 -2.39 -21.80
C GLN A 111 8.21 -1.48 -20.59
N ILE A 112 7.93 -0.19 -20.84
CA ILE A 112 7.58 0.78 -19.79
C ILE A 112 6.25 0.40 -19.15
N LEU A 113 5.27 0.01 -19.97
CA LEU A 113 3.96 -0.42 -19.50
C LEU A 113 4.07 -1.70 -18.65
N GLU A 114 4.82 -2.69 -19.12
CA GLU A 114 5.07 -3.94 -18.40
C GLU A 114 5.78 -3.71 -17.07
N ALA A 115 6.81 -2.85 -17.03
CA ALA A 115 7.51 -2.50 -15.79
C ALA A 115 6.56 -1.85 -14.77
N LYS A 116 5.65 -0.98 -15.23
CA LYS A 116 4.62 -0.38 -14.36
C LYS A 116 3.60 -1.41 -13.88
N LEU A 117 3.17 -2.31 -14.76
CA LEU A 117 2.23 -3.39 -14.45
C LEU A 117 2.81 -4.41 -13.48
N LEU A 118 4.12 -4.63 -13.49
CA LEU A 118 4.79 -5.63 -12.67
C LEU A 118 4.51 -5.43 -11.17
N LYS A 119 4.56 -4.19 -10.68
CA LYS A 119 4.25 -3.87 -9.27
C LYS A 119 2.82 -4.29 -8.92
N SER A 120 1.85 -3.90 -9.73
CA SER A 120 0.44 -4.24 -9.52
C SER A 120 0.21 -5.76 -9.58
N ARG A 121 0.85 -6.45 -10.54
CA ARG A 121 0.79 -7.91 -10.66
C ARG A 121 1.37 -8.61 -9.43
N LEU A 122 2.47 -8.13 -8.89
CA LEU A 122 3.08 -8.67 -7.67
C LEU A 122 2.17 -8.48 -6.44
N GLU A 123 1.51 -7.33 -6.31
CA GLU A 123 0.54 -7.08 -5.23
C GLU A 123 -0.68 -8.03 -5.34
N VAL A 124 -1.21 -8.22 -6.54
CA VAL A 124 -2.31 -9.17 -6.79
C VAL A 124 -1.86 -10.60 -6.50
N LYS A 125 -0.66 -11.00 -6.95
CA LYS A 125 -0.11 -12.33 -6.70
C LYS A 125 0.03 -12.60 -5.20
N ALA A 126 0.62 -11.68 -4.46
CA ALA A 126 0.77 -11.81 -3.00
C ALA A 126 -0.58 -11.91 -2.28
N LYS A 127 -1.61 -11.23 -2.78
CA LYS A 127 -2.98 -11.36 -2.24
C LYS A 127 -3.56 -12.76 -2.53
N GLN A 128 -3.36 -13.28 -3.73
CA GLN A 128 -3.82 -14.62 -4.11
C GLN A 128 -3.12 -15.72 -3.31
N GLU A 129 -1.81 -15.60 -3.10
CA GLU A 129 -1.03 -16.53 -2.26
C GLU A 129 -1.58 -16.58 -0.83
N ARG A 130 -1.87 -15.43 -0.22
CA ARG A 130 -2.51 -15.37 1.12
C ARG A 130 -3.88 -16.04 1.17
N LEU A 131 -4.68 -15.89 0.11
CA LEU A 131 -6.01 -16.51 0.03
C LEU A 131 -5.90 -18.03 -0.11
N LEU A 132 -4.94 -18.51 -0.90
CA LEU A 132 -4.65 -19.94 -1.02
C LEU A 132 -4.22 -20.53 0.31
N GLU A 133 -3.28 -19.89 1.02
CA GLU A 133 -2.84 -20.33 2.36
C GLU A 133 -4.01 -20.40 3.35
N SER A 134 -4.93 -19.43 3.31
CA SER A 134 -6.13 -19.45 4.14
C SER A 134 -7.05 -20.62 3.79
N LEU A 135 -7.31 -20.85 2.50
CA LEU A 135 -8.17 -21.93 2.04
C LEU A 135 -7.59 -23.30 2.36
N GLU A 136 -6.28 -23.49 2.21
CA GLU A 136 -5.61 -24.74 2.58
C GLU A 136 -5.77 -25.03 4.07
N LYS A 137 -5.64 -24.00 4.91
CA LYS A 137 -5.86 -24.12 6.36
C LYS A 137 -7.31 -24.48 6.68
N ASP A 138 -8.27 -23.85 6.01
CA ASP A 138 -9.70 -24.13 6.20
C ASP A 138 -10.05 -25.55 5.77
N VAL A 139 -9.50 -26.02 4.64
CA VAL A 139 -9.67 -27.40 4.16
C VAL A 139 -9.13 -28.39 5.19
N ILE A 140 -7.91 -28.20 5.70
CA ILE A 140 -7.32 -29.06 6.73
C ILE A 140 -8.18 -29.05 8.00
N GLY A 141 -8.67 -27.87 8.42
CA GLY A 141 -9.55 -27.72 9.57
C GLY A 141 -10.86 -28.50 9.42
N LEU A 142 -11.55 -28.30 8.30
CA LEU A 142 -12.83 -28.96 8.00
C LEU A 142 -12.68 -30.49 7.87
N TYR A 143 -11.61 -30.98 7.25
CA TYR A 143 -11.33 -32.43 7.22
C TYR A 143 -11.06 -32.99 8.62
N GLY A 144 -10.38 -32.22 9.49
CA GLY A 144 -10.19 -32.58 10.89
C GLY A 144 -11.52 -32.69 11.65
N GLU A 145 -12.40 -31.69 11.50
CA GLU A 145 -13.73 -31.69 12.11
C GLU A 145 -14.61 -32.84 11.59
N LEU A 146 -14.59 -33.08 10.28
CA LEU A 146 -15.34 -34.17 9.65
C LEU A 146 -14.89 -35.54 10.18
N ASN A 147 -13.58 -35.77 10.30
CA ASN A 147 -13.05 -37.00 10.86
C ASN A 147 -13.40 -37.17 12.34
N LYS A 148 -13.39 -36.08 13.12
CA LYS A 148 -13.82 -36.11 14.52
C LYS A 148 -15.30 -36.48 14.61
N LYS A 149 -16.17 -35.86 13.81
CA LYS A 149 -17.61 -36.17 13.76
C LYS A 149 -17.88 -37.61 13.30
N LYS A 150 -17.11 -38.11 12.33
CA LYS A 150 -17.19 -39.51 11.89
C LYS A 150 -16.84 -40.48 13.00
N LYS A 151 -15.80 -40.17 13.79
CA LYS A 151 -15.41 -40.99 14.95
C LYS A 151 -16.49 -40.96 16.04
N GLU A 152 -16.98 -39.78 16.41
CA GLU A 152 -18.09 -39.61 17.36
C GLU A 152 -19.32 -40.43 16.95
N LEU A 153 -19.66 -40.44 15.65
CA LEU A 153 -20.76 -41.24 15.12
C LEU A 153 -20.48 -42.74 15.23
N SER A 154 -19.27 -43.19 14.90
CA SER A 154 -18.87 -44.61 15.03
C SER A 154 -18.97 -45.08 16.48
N ASP A 155 -18.42 -44.31 17.41
CA ASP A 155 -18.44 -44.61 18.84
C ASP A 155 -19.89 -44.67 19.37
N THR A 156 -20.76 -43.79 18.86
CA THR A 156 -22.20 -43.79 19.22
C THR A 156 -22.92 -45.02 18.65
N VAL A 157 -22.61 -45.42 17.42
CA VAL A 157 -23.18 -46.63 16.80
C VAL A 157 -22.73 -47.89 17.53
N GLU A 158 -21.46 -47.98 17.92
CA GLU A 158 -20.95 -49.08 18.75
C GLU A 158 -21.67 -49.13 20.10
N SER A 159 -21.81 -48.00 20.79
CA SER A 159 -22.55 -47.93 22.06
C SER A 159 -24.02 -48.34 21.94
N ILE A 160 -24.69 -47.99 20.83
CA ILE A 160 -26.06 -48.42 20.56
C ILE A 160 -26.12 -49.94 20.31
N ASN A 161 -25.18 -50.49 19.53
CA ASN A 161 -25.10 -51.93 19.28
C ASN A 161 -24.86 -52.72 20.57
N ASP A 162 -23.97 -52.24 21.44
CA ASP A 162 -23.70 -52.85 22.76
C ASP A 162 -24.94 -52.79 23.67
N SER A 163 -25.68 -51.67 23.62
CA SER A 163 -26.93 -51.55 24.36
C SER A 163 -28.01 -52.49 23.82
N MET A 164 -28.08 -52.65 22.49
CA MET A 164 -29.02 -53.57 21.82
C MET A 164 -28.69 -55.04 22.08
N SER A 165 -27.41 -55.42 22.11
CA SER A 165 -27.00 -56.79 22.48
C SER A 165 -27.33 -57.06 23.94
N PHE A 166 -27.06 -56.12 24.84
CA PHE A 166 -27.42 -56.24 26.25
C PHE A 166 -28.93 -56.41 26.46
N LEU A 167 -29.76 -55.63 25.77
CA LEU A 167 -31.21 -55.77 25.82
C LEU A 167 -31.68 -57.12 25.24
N ARG A 168 -31.01 -57.63 24.21
CA ARG A 168 -31.31 -58.94 23.63
C ARG A 168 -30.98 -60.08 24.59
N ASP A 169 -29.83 -60.00 25.26
CA ASP A 169 -29.40 -61.00 26.25
C ASP A 169 -30.35 -61.00 27.45
N LEU A 170 -30.76 -59.83 27.94
CA LEU A 170 -31.80 -59.68 28.95
C LEU A 170 -33.14 -60.28 28.51
N ASN A 171 -33.54 -60.09 27.25
CA ASN A 171 -34.78 -60.67 26.75
C ASN A 171 -34.73 -62.20 26.73
N VAL A 172 -33.58 -62.80 26.39
CA VAL A 172 -33.37 -64.25 26.48
C VAL A 172 -33.46 -64.73 27.92
N GLU A 173 -32.82 -64.05 28.87
CA GLU A 173 -32.92 -64.41 30.31
C GLU A 173 -34.36 -64.31 30.84
N VAL A 174 -35.14 -63.34 30.37
CA VAL A 174 -36.56 -63.21 30.75
C VAL A 174 -37.39 -64.37 30.18
N GLU A 175 -37.18 -64.75 28.92
CA GLU A 175 -37.83 -65.91 28.29
C GLU A 175 -37.49 -67.21 29.04
N GLU A 176 -36.22 -67.43 29.40
CA GLU A 176 -35.80 -68.61 30.19
C GLU A 176 -36.42 -68.65 31.59
N LEU A 177 -36.60 -67.48 32.23
CA LEU A 177 -37.26 -67.38 33.53
C LEU A 177 -38.76 -67.66 33.45
N GLU A 178 -39.43 -67.22 32.38
CA GLU A 178 -40.83 -67.54 32.12
C GLU A 178 -41.01 -69.04 31.87
N ASP A 179 -40.19 -69.65 31.02
CA ASP A 179 -40.23 -71.09 30.74
C ASP A 179 -39.97 -71.91 32.02
N SER A 180 -39.00 -71.53 32.86
CA SER A 180 -38.74 -72.25 34.11
C SER A 180 -39.88 -72.14 35.13
N LYS A 181 -40.64 -71.03 35.12
CA LYS A 181 -41.82 -70.85 35.97
C LYS A 181 -42.99 -71.69 35.46
N VAL A 182 -43.17 -71.77 34.14
CA VAL A 182 -44.15 -72.65 33.51
C VAL A 182 -43.83 -74.11 33.84
N ASP A 183 -42.56 -74.53 33.76
CA ASP A 183 -42.14 -75.88 34.13
C ASP A 183 -42.37 -76.22 35.62
N LYS A 184 -42.11 -75.26 36.52
CA LYS A 184 -42.41 -75.43 37.95
C LYS A 184 -43.92 -75.54 38.23
N LEU A 185 -44.73 -74.79 37.48
CA LEU A 185 -46.19 -74.90 37.53
C LEU A 185 -46.67 -76.26 37.03
N PHE A 186 -46.11 -76.77 35.92
CA PHE A 186 -46.41 -78.10 35.41
C PHE A 186 -46.05 -79.19 36.43
N LYS A 187 -44.86 -79.13 37.04
CA LYS A 187 -44.50 -80.06 38.12
C LYS A 187 -45.47 -80.01 39.29
N PHE A 188 -45.85 -78.82 39.74
CA PHE A 188 -46.77 -78.68 40.87
C PHE A 188 -48.18 -79.23 40.56
N VAL A 189 -48.67 -79.08 39.33
CA VAL A 189 -49.96 -79.65 38.90
C VAL A 189 -49.87 -81.17 38.81
N VAL A 190 -48.79 -81.70 38.23
CA VAL A 190 -48.57 -83.15 38.09
C VAL A 190 -48.38 -83.84 39.44
N ASP A 191 -47.61 -83.24 40.36
CA ASP A 191 -47.39 -83.78 41.71
C ASP A 191 -48.68 -83.74 42.55
N ARG A 192 -49.55 -82.76 42.32
CA ARG A 192 -50.83 -82.63 43.02
C ARG A 192 -51.89 -83.64 42.54
N ASP A 193 -51.84 -84.05 41.27
CA ASP A 193 -52.71 -85.11 40.74
C ASP A 193 -52.26 -86.52 41.19
N LEU A 194 -50.98 -86.69 41.58
CA LEU A 194 -50.46 -87.94 42.15
C LEU A 194 -50.80 -88.16 43.63
N GLU A 195 -51.18 -87.12 44.37
CA GLU A 195 -51.64 -87.24 45.77
C GLU A 195 -53.16 -87.54 45.92
N GLN A 196 -53.91 -87.60 44.81
CA GLN A 196 -55.36 -87.90 44.80
C GLN A 196 -55.74 -89.30 44.27
N LEU A 197 -54.76 -90.20 44.06
CA LEU A 197 -54.94 -91.60 43.65
C LEU A 197 -54.39 -92.56 44.71
#